data_AF-A0A1Y2DZN8-F1
#
_entry.id   AF-A0A1Y2DZN8-F1
#
_cell.length_a   1.000
_cell.length_b   1.000
_cell.length_c   1.000
_cell.angle_alpha   90.00
_cell.angle_beta   90.00
_cell.angle_gamma   90.00
#
_symmetry.space_group_name_H-M   'P 1'
#
loop_
_entity.id
_entity.type
_entity.pdbx_description
1 polymer ?
#
loop_
_entity_poly.entity_id
_entity_poly.type
_entity_poly.pdbx_seq_one_letter_code
_entity_poly.pdbx_strand_id
1 'polypeptide(L)'
;MILDLRTFSFETLLQDSISYPPGVSEAYLNREINNLVNMQNDLTQGNLGLEPVSSMRYMDFLLNKQSCRLNESICDIIDNKGSTYGFTSTTVKLGLDELIDEYIDNAKSILEKSKLRDQKTEMRTYTNKIFGKEELNEKCFNNTNFLFIDNSFPHIIGGLDKFGSALYEQLYKSIRSLTLYLIIIIIISLFVLTLTFFVTYRTILSILHSLNELVNIIFIIPTSAFNMVPPLKKFIETSSFEED
;
A
#
# COMPACT_ATOMS: atom_id res chain seq x y z
N MET A 1 7.01 12.77 -11.03
CA MET A 1 8.39 12.60 -10.57
C MET A 1 9.27 11.89 -11.60
N ILE A 2 9.05 10.60 -11.90
CA ILE A 2 9.89 9.87 -12.89
C ILE A 2 9.76 10.48 -14.29
N LEU A 3 8.53 10.85 -14.70
CA LEU A 3 8.31 11.60 -15.94
C LEU A 3 9.03 12.96 -15.93
N ASP A 4 8.95 13.69 -14.83
CA ASP A 4 9.58 15.01 -14.69
C ASP A 4 11.10 14.91 -14.77
N LEU A 5 11.68 13.85 -14.21
CA LEU A 5 13.10 13.57 -14.29
C LEU A 5 13.54 13.29 -15.74
N ARG A 6 12.78 12.51 -16.52
CA ARG A 6 13.01 12.36 -17.98
C ARG A 6 12.95 13.70 -18.71
N THR A 7 11.89 14.47 -18.46
CA THR A 7 11.67 15.77 -19.10
C THR A 7 12.80 16.74 -18.78
N PHE A 8 13.13 16.95 -17.51
CA PHE A 8 14.20 17.86 -17.13
C PHE A 8 15.60 17.35 -17.50
N SER A 9 15.80 16.04 -17.65
CA SER A 9 17.03 15.49 -18.23
C SER A 9 17.16 15.86 -19.72
N PHE A 10 16.06 15.79 -20.47
CA PHE A 10 16.03 16.26 -21.86
C PHE A 10 16.28 17.78 -21.95
N GLU A 11 15.58 18.57 -21.14
CA GLU A 11 15.73 20.04 -21.11
C GLU A 11 17.15 20.46 -20.69
N THR A 12 17.76 19.75 -19.75
CA THR A 12 19.15 20.00 -19.31
C THR A 12 20.17 19.73 -20.42
N LEU A 13 19.90 18.75 -21.30
CA LEU A 13 20.77 18.48 -22.46
C LEU A 13 20.53 19.46 -23.61
N LEU A 14 19.28 19.85 -23.80
CA LEU A 14 18.88 20.81 -24.84
C LEU A 14 19.33 22.23 -24.48
N GLN A 15 19.33 22.58 -23.19
CA GLN A 15 19.70 23.90 -22.67
C GLN A 15 18.86 24.99 -23.30
N ASP A 16 17.54 24.82 -23.27
CA ASP A 16 16.60 25.75 -23.91
C ASP A 16 16.64 27.14 -23.24
N SER A 17 17.34 28.07 -23.89
CA SER A 17 17.43 29.46 -23.44
C SER A 17 16.16 30.27 -23.75
N ILE A 18 15.21 29.72 -24.52
CA ILE A 18 13.94 30.38 -24.85
C ILE A 18 12.92 30.14 -23.73
N SER A 19 12.79 28.88 -23.30
CA SER A 19 11.80 28.49 -22.28
C SER A 19 12.31 28.67 -20.86
N TYR A 20 13.63 28.55 -20.62
CA TYR A 20 14.20 28.59 -19.29
C TYR A 20 15.41 29.53 -19.18
N PRO A 21 15.51 30.31 -18.09
CA PRO A 21 16.75 31.01 -17.76
C PRO A 21 17.89 30.00 -17.53
N PRO A 22 19.16 30.35 -17.85
CA PRO A 22 20.28 29.45 -17.68
C PRO A 22 20.41 28.90 -16.25
N GLY A 23 20.40 27.58 -16.12
CA GLY A 23 20.52 26.87 -14.84
C GLY A 23 19.19 26.53 -14.15
N VAL A 24 18.04 26.94 -14.71
CA VAL A 24 16.74 26.63 -14.13
C VAL A 24 16.34 25.16 -14.40
N SER A 25 16.57 24.65 -15.61
CA SER A 25 16.38 23.23 -15.95
C SER A 25 17.16 22.30 -15.04
N GLU A 26 18.40 22.65 -14.74
CA GLU A 26 19.30 21.89 -13.88
C GLU A 26 18.89 21.95 -12.41
N ALA A 27 18.41 23.11 -11.96
CA ALA A 27 17.85 23.25 -10.63
C ALA A 27 16.59 22.37 -10.46
N TYR A 28 15.71 22.33 -11.47
CA TYR A 28 14.55 21.45 -11.46
C TYR A 28 14.95 19.97 -11.52
N LEU A 29 15.88 19.59 -12.40
CA LEU A 29 16.40 18.23 -12.47
C LEU A 29 16.98 17.78 -11.11
N ASN A 30 17.82 18.62 -10.50
CA ASN A 30 18.39 18.33 -9.18
C ASN A 30 17.32 18.19 -8.10
N ARG A 31 16.29 19.04 -8.12
CA ARG A 31 15.16 18.94 -7.18
C ARG A 31 14.43 17.60 -7.34
N GLU A 32 14.10 17.22 -8.57
CA GLU A 32 13.38 15.97 -8.83
C GLU A 32 14.24 14.73 -8.51
N ILE A 33 15.55 14.78 -8.76
CA ILE A 33 16.49 13.73 -8.30
C ILE A 33 16.42 13.58 -6.78
N ASN A 34 16.56 14.67 -6.03
CA ASN A 34 16.55 14.63 -4.57
C ASN A 34 15.20 14.16 -4.02
N ASN A 35 14.09 14.59 -4.64
CA ASN A 35 12.76 14.13 -4.28
C ASN A 35 12.62 12.60 -4.45
N LEU A 36 13.12 12.06 -5.56
CA LEU A 36 13.02 10.63 -5.85
C LEU A 36 13.90 9.79 -4.93
N VAL A 37 15.13 10.25 -4.67
CA VAL A 37 16.04 9.62 -3.69
C VAL A 37 15.44 9.59 -2.29
N ASN A 38 14.89 10.72 -1.83
CA ASN A 38 14.24 10.79 -0.53
C ASN A 38 13.03 9.85 -0.46
N MET A 39 12.22 9.79 -1.51
CA MET A 39 11.07 8.89 -1.58
C MET A 39 11.49 7.41 -1.55
N GLN A 40 12.54 7.02 -2.28
CA GLN A 40 13.07 5.65 -2.22
C GLN A 40 13.60 5.31 -0.81
N ASN A 41 14.33 6.23 -0.18
CA ASN A 41 14.81 6.04 1.18
C ASN A 41 13.66 5.88 2.17
N ASP A 42 12.63 6.71 2.06
CA ASP A 42 11.44 6.63 2.93
C ASP A 42 10.66 5.33 2.74
N LEU A 43 10.55 4.83 1.50
CA LEU A 43 9.95 3.53 1.20
C LEU A 43 10.79 2.36 1.73
N THR A 44 12.11 2.45 1.62
CA THR A 44 13.04 1.40 2.07
C THR A 44 13.15 1.36 3.58
N GLN A 45 13.06 2.50 4.26
CA GLN A 45 13.15 2.60 5.73
C GLN A 45 11.78 2.43 6.41
N GLY A 46 10.67 2.50 5.68
CA GLY A 46 9.33 2.45 6.26
C GLY A 46 8.90 3.75 6.95
N ASN A 47 9.50 4.88 6.60
CA ASN A 47 9.22 6.19 7.21
C ASN A 47 7.80 6.71 6.90
N LEU A 48 7.11 6.10 5.94
CA LEU A 48 5.74 6.45 5.52
C LEU A 48 4.64 5.79 6.36
N GLY A 49 4.98 5.23 7.52
CA GLY A 49 4.01 4.51 8.37
C GLY A 49 3.63 3.14 7.81
N LEU A 50 4.46 2.61 6.90
CA LEU A 50 4.35 1.28 6.31
C LEU A 50 5.60 0.49 6.71
N GLU A 51 5.49 -0.84 6.73
CA GLU A 51 6.69 -1.67 6.81
C GLU A 51 7.65 -1.35 5.65
N PRO A 52 8.97 -1.48 5.86
CA PRO A 52 9.95 -1.42 4.78
C PRO A 52 9.51 -2.24 3.57
N VAL A 53 9.62 -1.67 2.37
CA VAL A 53 9.29 -2.39 1.13
C VAL A 53 10.15 -3.66 0.99
N SER A 54 11.37 -3.64 1.52
CA SER A 54 12.27 -4.81 1.58
C SER A 54 11.81 -5.93 2.51
N SER A 55 10.94 -5.67 3.49
CA SER A 55 10.37 -6.71 4.36
C SER A 55 9.07 -7.32 3.82
N MET A 56 8.49 -6.74 2.77
CA MET A 56 7.26 -7.21 2.14
C MET A 56 7.53 -8.42 1.25
N ARG A 57 7.44 -9.65 1.78
CA ARG A 57 7.65 -10.90 1.01
C ARG A 57 6.83 -11.03 -0.27
N TYR A 58 5.62 -10.47 -0.27
CA TYR A 58 4.75 -10.49 -1.45
C TYR A 58 5.25 -9.55 -2.57
N MET A 59 6.24 -8.70 -2.30
CA MET A 59 6.92 -7.83 -3.27
C MET A 59 8.27 -8.38 -3.73
N ASP A 60 8.72 -9.52 -3.22
CA ASP A 60 10.00 -10.15 -3.62
C ASP A 60 10.06 -10.44 -5.12
N PHE A 61 8.93 -10.72 -5.77
CA PHE A 61 8.90 -10.94 -7.21
C PHE A 61 9.22 -9.67 -8.03
N LEU A 62 9.07 -8.50 -7.41
CA LEU A 62 9.21 -7.20 -8.03
C LEU A 62 10.52 -6.49 -7.65
N LEU A 63 11.02 -6.77 -6.45
CA LEU A 63 12.26 -6.22 -5.93
C LEU A 63 13.45 -7.16 -6.17
N ASN A 64 13.28 -8.45 -5.87
CA ASN A 64 14.41 -9.40 -5.83
C ASN A 64 14.46 -10.33 -7.05
N LYS A 65 13.32 -10.64 -7.68
CA LYS A 65 13.29 -11.55 -8.84
C LYS A 65 13.55 -10.83 -10.14
N GLN A 66 14.54 -11.35 -10.86
CA GLN A 66 14.89 -10.90 -12.19
C GLN A 66 13.82 -11.31 -13.21
N SER A 67 12.93 -10.39 -13.55
CA SER A 67 11.81 -10.66 -14.47
C SER A 67 11.43 -9.43 -15.27
N CYS A 68 10.90 -9.66 -16.48
CA CYS A 68 10.46 -8.57 -17.35
C CYS A 68 9.24 -7.85 -16.76
N ARG A 69 9.34 -6.53 -16.61
CA ARG A 69 8.26 -5.70 -16.06
C ARG A 69 7.14 -5.41 -17.06
N LEU A 70 7.39 -5.61 -18.36
CA LEU A 70 6.36 -5.58 -19.41
C LEU A 70 5.96 -7.03 -19.78
N ASN A 71 5.90 -7.34 -21.08
CA ASN A 71 5.75 -8.69 -21.61
C ASN A 71 7.13 -9.29 -21.88
N GLU A 72 7.33 -10.57 -21.54
CA GLU A 72 8.61 -11.28 -21.73
C GLU A 72 9.12 -11.17 -23.17
N SER A 73 8.21 -11.24 -24.15
CA SER A 73 8.55 -11.06 -25.58
C SER A 73 9.18 -9.71 -25.91
N ILE A 74 8.84 -8.64 -25.19
CA ILE A 74 9.43 -7.31 -25.39
C ILE A 74 10.85 -7.26 -24.84
N CYS A 75 11.07 -7.88 -23.67
CA CYS A 75 12.38 -7.90 -23.02
C CYS A 75 13.40 -8.79 -23.74
N ASP A 76 12.95 -9.85 -24.41
CA ASP A 76 13.84 -10.75 -25.16
C ASP A 76 14.25 -10.17 -26.53
N ILE A 77 13.52 -9.17 -27.04
CA ILE A 77 13.87 -8.44 -28.27
C ILE A 77 14.96 -7.37 -28.01
N ILE A 78 15.23 -7.06 -26.74
CA ILE A 78 16.28 -6.11 -26.33
C ILE A 78 17.64 -6.81 -26.46
N ASP A 79 18.11 -6.98 -27.70
CA ASP A 79 19.43 -7.53 -27.95
C ASP A 79 20.27 -6.72 -28.97
N ASN A 80 21.56 -6.63 -28.64
CA ASN A 80 22.71 -6.01 -29.34
C ASN A 80 22.75 -4.49 -29.56
N LYS A 81 21.63 -3.75 -29.67
CA LYS A 81 21.71 -2.28 -29.85
C LYS A 81 21.88 -1.48 -28.55
N GLY A 82 21.45 -2.03 -27.41
CA GLY A 82 21.45 -1.35 -26.12
C GLY A 82 22.75 -1.42 -25.31
N SER A 83 23.69 -2.30 -25.70
CA SER A 83 24.99 -2.45 -25.04
C SER A 83 25.85 -1.18 -25.11
N THR A 84 25.64 -0.31 -26.10
CA THR A 84 26.42 0.93 -26.27
C THR A 84 26.04 2.01 -25.25
N TYR A 85 24.86 1.93 -24.64
CA TYR A 85 24.37 2.88 -23.65
C TYR A 85 23.89 2.20 -22.35
N GLY A 86 24.35 0.97 -22.08
CA GLY A 86 24.13 0.27 -20.81
C GLY A 86 22.72 -0.28 -20.59
N PHE A 87 21.82 -0.16 -21.57
CA PHE A 87 20.46 -0.67 -21.49
C PHE A 87 20.39 -2.06 -22.12
N THR A 88 20.54 -3.10 -21.29
CA THR A 88 20.61 -4.49 -21.74
C THR A 88 19.42 -5.29 -21.24
N SER A 89 19.20 -6.48 -21.79
CA SER A 89 18.20 -7.42 -21.27
C SER A 89 18.43 -7.77 -19.79
N THR A 90 19.69 -7.75 -19.32
CA THR A 90 20.03 -7.89 -17.90
C THR A 90 19.62 -6.68 -17.07
N THR A 91 19.82 -5.45 -17.58
CA THR A 91 19.40 -4.21 -16.91
C THR A 91 17.88 -4.17 -16.70
N VAL A 92 17.11 -4.55 -17.73
CA VAL A 92 15.64 -4.54 -17.67
C VAL A 92 15.09 -5.59 -16.70
N LYS A 93 15.87 -6.63 -16.44
CA LYS A 93 15.56 -7.69 -15.48
C LYS A 93 16.01 -7.35 -14.07
N LEU A 94 16.61 -6.19 -13.78
CA LEU A 94 16.96 -5.80 -12.41
C LEU A 94 15.73 -5.68 -11.50
N GLY A 95 15.98 -5.62 -10.18
CA GLY A 95 14.97 -5.17 -9.22
C GLY A 95 14.40 -3.82 -9.63
N LEU A 96 13.12 -3.54 -9.33
CA LEU A 96 12.56 -2.22 -9.67
C LEU A 96 13.31 -1.10 -8.92
N ASP A 97 13.71 -1.35 -7.68
CA ASP A 97 14.56 -0.48 -6.87
C ASP A 97 15.91 -0.22 -7.57
N GLU A 98 16.63 -1.27 -7.93
CA GLU A 98 17.92 -1.18 -8.64
C GLU A 98 17.78 -0.45 -9.98
N LEU A 99 16.69 -0.70 -10.72
CA LEU A 99 16.44 -0.02 -12.00
C LEU A 99 16.16 1.47 -11.80
N ILE A 100 15.48 1.86 -10.72
CA ILE A 100 15.25 3.27 -10.39
C ILE A 100 16.54 3.93 -9.91
N ASP A 101 17.41 3.22 -9.17
CA ASP A 101 18.71 3.74 -8.76
C ASP A 101 19.60 4.04 -9.96
N GLU A 102 19.70 3.09 -10.90
CA GLU A 102 20.41 3.29 -12.18
C GLU A 102 19.82 4.45 -12.99
N TYR A 103 18.49 4.59 -12.99
CA TYR A 103 17.80 5.71 -13.63
C TYR A 103 18.19 7.07 -13.03
N ILE A 104 18.25 7.14 -11.70
CA ILE A 104 18.67 8.34 -10.96
C ILE A 104 20.13 8.67 -11.22
N ASP A 105 21.01 7.67 -11.22
CA ASP A 105 22.44 7.89 -11.41
C ASP A 105 22.77 8.36 -12.82
N ASN A 106 22.05 7.86 -13.83
CA ASN A 106 22.13 8.42 -15.20
C ASN A 106 21.69 9.88 -15.25
N ALA A 107 20.65 10.26 -14.50
CA ALA A 107 20.16 11.63 -14.43
C ALA A 107 21.16 12.58 -13.71
N LYS A 108 21.76 12.12 -12.60
CA LYS A 108 22.86 12.83 -11.93
C LYS A 108 24.03 13.04 -12.88
N SER A 109 24.38 12.00 -13.67
CA SER A 109 25.47 12.11 -14.64
C SER A 109 25.16 13.11 -15.76
N ILE A 110 23.90 13.25 -16.20
CA ILE A 110 23.49 14.32 -17.12
C ILE A 110 23.68 15.70 -16.47
N LEU A 111 23.23 15.86 -15.24
CA LEU A 111 23.35 17.10 -14.47
C LEU A 111 24.81 17.53 -14.28
N GLU A 112 25.70 16.60 -13.91
CA GLU A 112 27.13 16.87 -13.73
C GLU A 112 27.82 17.24 -15.05
N LYS A 113 27.42 16.61 -16.15
CA LYS A 113 27.97 16.87 -17.50
C LYS A 113 27.48 18.18 -18.10
N SER A 114 26.43 18.82 -17.58
CA SER A 114 25.78 19.97 -18.23
C SER A 114 26.63 21.26 -18.27
N LYS A 115 27.80 21.30 -17.62
CA LYS A 115 28.78 22.42 -17.67
C LYS A 115 28.15 23.82 -17.61
N LEU A 116 27.23 24.02 -16.67
CA LEU A 116 26.51 25.28 -16.38
C LEU A 116 27.36 26.55 -16.38
N ARG A 117 28.62 26.45 -15.91
CA ARG A 117 29.53 27.60 -15.77
C ARG A 117 29.88 28.24 -17.11
N ASP A 118 29.96 27.44 -18.17
CA ASP A 118 30.37 27.90 -19.49
C ASP A 118 29.21 28.54 -20.27
N GLN A 119 28.00 28.52 -19.71
CA GLN A 119 26.77 28.99 -20.34
C GLN A 119 26.21 30.28 -19.73
N LYS A 120 26.59 30.60 -18.49
CA LYS A 120 26.23 31.86 -17.80
C LYS A 120 27.07 33.05 -18.30
N THR A 121 27.30 33.14 -19.60
CA THR A 121 27.95 34.29 -20.25
C THR A 121 26.89 35.20 -20.86
N GLU A 122 27.01 36.53 -20.70
CA GLU A 122 26.06 37.52 -21.25
C GLU A 122 25.67 37.23 -22.71
N MET A 123 26.63 36.81 -23.54
CA MET A 123 26.41 36.55 -24.96
C MET A 123 25.45 35.37 -25.22
N ARG A 124 25.40 34.36 -24.34
CA ARG A 124 24.56 33.15 -24.45
C ARG A 124 23.21 33.27 -23.75
N THR A 125 23.11 34.11 -22.72
CA THR A 125 21.85 34.38 -22.00
C THR A 125 20.78 35.02 -22.89
N TYR A 126 21.19 35.72 -23.95
CA TYR A 126 20.29 36.46 -24.86
C TYR A 126 20.31 35.97 -26.31
N THR A 127 21.02 34.87 -26.64
CA THR A 127 20.97 34.32 -28.00
C THR A 127 19.85 33.30 -28.13
N ASN A 128 18.83 33.63 -28.95
CA ASN A 128 17.83 32.67 -29.39
C ASN A 128 18.39 31.80 -30.52
N LYS A 129 19.25 30.84 -30.18
CA LYS A 129 19.63 29.80 -31.15
C LYS A 129 18.57 28.71 -31.14
N ILE A 130 17.79 28.62 -32.20
CA ILE A 130 16.96 27.44 -32.47
C ILE A 130 17.92 26.32 -32.87
N PHE A 131 17.98 25.26 -32.05
CA PHE A 131 18.81 24.10 -32.36
C PHE A 131 18.33 23.43 -33.64
N GLY A 132 19.26 23.18 -34.56
CA GLY A 132 18.98 22.36 -35.73
C GLY A 132 18.75 20.89 -35.35
N LYS A 133 18.07 20.13 -36.21
CA LYS A 133 17.77 18.71 -36.00
C LYS A 133 19.03 17.86 -35.73
N GLU A 134 20.16 18.21 -36.36
CA GLU A 134 21.45 17.52 -36.17
C GLU A 134 22.04 17.77 -34.78
N GLU A 135 22.01 19.01 -34.31
CA GLU A 135 22.54 19.39 -32.99
C GLU A 135 21.68 18.81 -31.85
N LEU A 136 20.37 18.69 -32.07
CA LEU A 136 19.43 18.05 -31.15
C LEU A 136 19.66 16.53 -31.08
N ASN A 137 19.94 15.89 -32.23
CA ASN A 137 20.34 14.48 -32.25
C ASN A 137 21.68 14.25 -31.54
N GLU A 138 22.67 15.11 -31.76
CA GLU A 138 24.00 14.97 -31.16
C GLU A 138 23.99 15.19 -29.64
N LYS A 139 23.27 16.20 -29.16
CA LYS A 139 23.24 16.55 -27.72
C LYS A 139 22.34 15.65 -26.89
N CYS A 140 21.17 15.28 -27.42
CA CYS A 140 20.17 14.53 -26.68
C CYS A 140 20.14 13.05 -27.07
N PHE A 141 19.90 12.75 -28.36
CA PHE A 141 19.65 11.37 -28.79
C PHE A 141 20.91 10.51 -28.99
N ASN A 142 22.10 11.11 -29.04
CA ASN A 142 23.38 10.40 -28.96
C ASN A 142 23.94 10.32 -27.53
N ASN A 143 23.29 10.96 -26.56
CA ASN A 143 23.72 10.88 -25.17
C ASN A 143 23.29 9.53 -24.58
N THR A 144 24.27 8.71 -24.20
CA THR A 144 24.05 7.36 -23.66
C THR A 144 23.17 7.38 -22.42
N ASN A 145 23.37 8.35 -21.52
CA ASN A 145 22.62 8.45 -20.27
C ASN A 145 21.15 8.80 -20.54
N PHE A 146 20.90 9.69 -21.50
CA PHE A 146 19.53 10.05 -21.87
C PHE A 146 18.82 8.90 -22.58
N LEU A 147 19.49 8.20 -23.49
CA LEU A 147 18.96 6.99 -24.11
C LEU A 147 18.62 5.92 -23.08
N PHE A 148 19.45 5.75 -22.05
CA PHE A 148 19.13 4.86 -20.94
C PHE A 148 17.84 5.28 -20.24
N ILE A 149 17.74 6.54 -19.84
CA ILE A 149 16.55 7.12 -19.17
C ILE A 149 15.30 6.94 -20.06
N ASP A 150 15.40 7.23 -21.35
CA ASP A 150 14.29 7.14 -22.29
C ASP A 150 13.78 5.70 -22.45
N ASN A 151 14.70 4.74 -22.59
CA ASN A 151 14.35 3.33 -22.80
C ASN A 151 13.93 2.61 -21.52
N SER A 152 14.47 2.98 -20.36
CA SER A 152 14.08 2.40 -19.06
C SER A 152 12.77 2.95 -18.52
N PHE A 153 12.39 4.18 -18.87
CA PHE A 153 11.13 4.82 -18.47
C PHE A 153 9.89 3.90 -18.58
N PRO A 154 9.56 3.29 -19.73
CA PRO A 154 8.38 2.42 -19.85
C PRO A 154 8.45 1.18 -18.96
N HIS A 155 9.65 0.64 -18.71
CA HIS A 155 9.83 -0.52 -17.83
C HIS A 155 9.63 -0.16 -16.37
N ILE A 156 10.09 1.02 -15.94
CA ILE A 156 9.84 1.54 -14.60
C ILE A 156 8.35 1.78 -14.39
N ILE A 157 7.66 2.43 -15.34
CA ILE A 157 6.21 2.64 -15.26
C ILE A 157 5.44 1.31 -15.20
N GLY A 158 5.79 0.35 -16.06
CA GLY A 158 5.18 -0.99 -16.02
C GLY A 158 5.46 -1.75 -14.72
N GLY A 159 6.66 -1.57 -14.15
CA GLY A 159 7.02 -2.10 -12.83
C GLY A 159 6.16 -1.49 -11.72
N LEU A 160 5.96 -0.18 -11.72
CA LEU A 160 5.11 0.52 -10.75
C LEU A 160 3.64 0.14 -10.86
N ASP A 161 3.13 -0.10 -12.08
CA ASP A 161 1.76 -0.57 -12.28
C ASP A 161 1.55 -2.00 -11.74
N LYS A 162 2.51 -2.90 -11.99
CA LYS A 162 2.54 -4.24 -11.37
C LYS A 162 2.66 -4.17 -9.85
N PHE A 163 3.44 -3.24 -9.32
CA PHE A 163 3.57 -3.01 -7.88
C PHE A 163 2.23 -2.57 -7.27
N GLY A 164 1.56 -1.57 -7.87
CA GLY A 164 0.24 -1.11 -7.44
C GLY A 164 -0.82 -2.22 -7.51
N SER A 165 -0.81 -3.02 -8.57
CA SER A 165 -1.72 -4.16 -8.74
C SER A 165 -1.50 -5.24 -7.68
N ALA A 166 -0.25 -5.57 -7.35
CA ALA A 166 0.07 -6.55 -6.32
C ALA A 166 -0.30 -6.06 -4.91
N LEU A 167 -0.09 -4.77 -4.61
CA LEU A 167 -0.57 -4.15 -3.37
C LEU A 167 -2.09 -4.23 -3.26
N TYR A 168 -2.79 -3.89 -4.35
CA TYR A 168 -4.25 -3.95 -4.40
C TYR A 168 -4.77 -5.37 -4.20
N GLU A 169 -4.17 -6.38 -4.84
CA GLU A 169 -4.55 -7.78 -4.69
C GLU A 169 -4.37 -8.26 -3.24
N GLN A 170 -3.26 -7.88 -2.59
CA GLN A 170 -3.00 -8.23 -1.20
C GLN A 170 -4.00 -7.58 -0.24
N LEU A 171 -4.30 -6.29 -0.45
CA LEU A 171 -5.35 -5.58 0.31
C LEU A 171 -6.71 -6.23 0.11
N TYR A 172 -7.07 -6.56 -1.14
CA TYR A 172 -8.32 -7.23 -1.47
C TYR A 172 -8.45 -8.59 -0.79
N LYS A 173 -7.39 -9.42 -0.82
CA LYS A 173 -7.36 -10.71 -0.11
C LYS A 173 -7.54 -10.53 1.40
N SER A 174 -6.85 -9.56 1.99
CA SER A 174 -6.96 -9.25 3.43
C SER A 174 -8.38 -8.83 3.81
N ILE A 175 -8.97 -7.89 3.07
CA ILE A 175 -10.35 -7.41 3.28
C ILE A 175 -11.35 -8.56 3.13
N ARG A 176 -11.21 -9.38 2.08
CA ARG A 176 -12.06 -10.53 1.84
C ARG A 176 -11.98 -11.54 2.99
N SER A 177 -10.77 -11.84 3.47
CA SER A 177 -10.58 -12.74 4.61
C SER A 177 -11.23 -12.19 5.88
N LEU A 178 -11.04 -10.90 6.17
CA LEU A 178 -11.62 -10.25 7.33
C LEU A 178 -13.15 -10.24 7.27
N THR A 179 -13.71 -10.00 6.08
CA THR A 179 -15.16 -10.07 5.85
C THR A 179 -15.70 -11.48 6.09
N LEU A 180 -14.99 -12.52 5.63
CA LEU A 180 -15.37 -13.91 5.89
C LEU A 180 -15.34 -14.24 7.40
N TYR A 181 -14.31 -13.78 8.13
CA TYR A 181 -14.26 -13.97 9.59
C TYR A 181 -15.41 -13.26 10.30
N LEU A 182 -15.76 -12.04 9.90
CA LEU A 182 -16.90 -11.31 10.48
C LEU A 182 -18.22 -12.07 10.24
N ILE A 183 -18.44 -12.61 9.05
CA ILE A 183 -19.63 -13.41 8.75
C ILE A 183 -19.71 -14.64 9.68
N ILE A 184 -18.60 -15.35 9.88
CA ILE A 184 -18.54 -16.52 10.77
C ILE A 184 -18.87 -16.11 12.22
N ILE A 185 -18.29 -15.01 12.71
CA ILE A 185 -18.56 -14.50 14.06
C ILE A 185 -20.05 -14.15 14.24
N ILE A 186 -20.68 -13.54 13.24
CA ILE A 186 -22.12 -13.22 13.28
C ILE A 186 -22.96 -14.51 13.37
N ILE A 187 -22.63 -15.54 12.59
CA ILE A 187 -23.34 -16.84 12.62
C ILE A 187 -23.21 -17.49 14.00
N ILE A 188 -21.99 -17.52 14.56
CA ILE A 188 -21.74 -18.07 15.90
C ILE A 188 -22.52 -17.27 16.96
N SER A 189 -22.52 -15.94 16.84
CA SER A 189 -23.25 -15.07 17.78
C SER A 189 -24.75 -15.34 17.76
N LEU A 190 -25.34 -15.53 16.56
CA LEU A 190 -26.76 -15.87 16.41
C LEU A 190 -27.07 -17.25 17.01
N PHE A 191 -26.19 -18.22 16.82
CA PHE A 191 -26.32 -19.56 17.41
C PHE A 191 -26.30 -19.49 18.95
N VAL A 192 -25.35 -18.78 19.53
CA VAL A 192 -25.25 -18.59 20.99
C VAL A 192 -26.50 -17.90 21.54
N LEU A 193 -27.01 -16.87 20.86
CA LEU A 193 -28.23 -16.15 21.26
C LEU A 193 -29.47 -17.06 21.23
N THR A 194 -29.56 -17.94 20.23
CA THR A 194 -30.64 -18.93 20.16
C THR A 194 -30.57 -19.92 21.33
N LEU A 195 -29.36 -20.36 21.68
CA LEU A 195 -29.14 -21.28 22.80
C LEU A 195 -29.46 -20.64 24.15
N THR A 196 -29.04 -19.40 24.38
CA THR A 196 -29.37 -18.67 25.62
C THR A 196 -30.87 -18.44 25.75
N PHE A 197 -31.56 -18.12 24.64
CA PHE A 197 -33.02 -18.02 24.63
C PHE A 197 -33.68 -19.34 25.04
N PHE A 198 -33.23 -20.47 24.48
CA PHE A 198 -33.77 -21.79 24.81
C PHE A 198 -33.57 -22.19 26.29
N VAL A 199 -32.38 -21.95 26.83
CA VAL A 199 -32.08 -22.20 28.26
C VAL A 199 -32.94 -21.32 29.16
N THR A 200 -33.07 -20.04 28.82
CA THR A 200 -33.90 -19.10 29.59
C THR A 200 -35.37 -19.52 29.58
N TYR A 201 -35.89 -19.92 28.42
CA TYR A 201 -37.27 -20.41 28.29
C TYR A 201 -37.54 -21.65 29.15
N ARG A 202 -36.63 -22.64 29.14
CA ARG A 202 -36.74 -23.82 30.00
C ARG A 202 -36.72 -23.45 31.49
N THR A 203 -35.86 -22.52 31.86
CA THR A 203 -35.73 -22.06 33.25
C THR A 203 -37.03 -21.37 33.72
N ILE A 204 -37.61 -20.51 32.89
CA ILE A 204 -38.89 -19.85 33.19
C ILE A 204 -40.01 -20.88 33.37
N LEU A 205 -40.12 -21.88 32.49
CA LEU A 205 -41.11 -22.94 32.62
C LEU A 205 -40.94 -23.74 33.91
N SER A 206 -39.70 -24.06 34.28
CA SER A 206 -39.41 -24.76 35.53
C SER A 206 -39.85 -23.94 36.75
N ILE A 207 -39.53 -22.63 36.77
CA ILE A 207 -39.92 -21.72 37.85
C ILE A 207 -41.45 -21.61 37.93
N LEU A 208 -42.13 -21.50 36.79
CA LEU A 208 -43.59 -21.40 36.75
C LEU A 208 -44.26 -22.68 37.26
N HIS A 209 -43.69 -23.85 36.96
CA HIS A 209 -44.17 -25.12 37.49
C HIS A 209 -44.01 -25.18 39.02
N SER A 210 -42.83 -24.85 39.55
CA SER A 210 -42.57 -24.82 40.99
C SER A 210 -43.46 -23.80 41.72
N LEU A 211 -43.73 -22.64 41.12
CA LEU A 211 -44.68 -21.67 41.67
C LEU A 211 -46.11 -22.23 41.71
N ASN A 212 -46.54 -22.93 40.66
CA ASN A 212 -47.87 -23.52 40.62
C ASN A 212 -48.04 -24.65 41.64
N GLU A 213 -47.02 -25.49 41.82
CA GLU A 213 -46.99 -26.50 42.89
C GLU A 213 -47.09 -25.85 44.27
N LEU A 214 -46.33 -24.77 44.50
CA LEU A 214 -46.36 -24.03 45.76
C LEU A 214 -47.77 -23.47 46.03
N VAL A 215 -48.38 -22.83 45.03
CA VAL A 215 -49.74 -22.30 45.13
C VAL A 215 -50.74 -23.42 45.45
N ASN A 216 -50.66 -24.56 44.79
CA ASN A 216 -51.55 -25.69 45.06
C ASN A 216 -51.40 -26.23 46.49
N ILE A 217 -50.16 -26.33 47.01
CA ILE A 217 -49.91 -26.73 48.40
C ILE A 217 -50.57 -25.75 49.37
N ILE A 218 -50.41 -24.44 49.14
CA ILE A 218 -51.02 -23.39 49.98
C ILE A 218 -52.55 -23.52 50.01
N PHE A 219 -53.18 -23.82 48.88
CA PHE A 219 -54.64 -23.96 48.79
C PHE A 219 -55.19 -25.27 49.35
N ILE A 220 -54.40 -26.34 49.42
CA ILE A 220 -54.83 -27.65 49.94
C ILE A 220 -54.72 -27.74 51.47
N ILE A 221 -53.81 -27.00 52.08
CA ILE A 221 -53.62 -27.04 53.54
C ILE A 221 -54.79 -26.33 54.24
N PRO A 222 -55.57 -27.03 55.09
CA PRO A 222 -56.65 -26.39 55.83
C PRO A 222 -56.09 -25.32 56.78
N THR A 223 -56.79 -24.20 56.90
CA THR A 223 -56.39 -23.03 57.71
C THR A 223 -56.11 -23.34 59.19
N SER A 224 -56.61 -24.49 59.68
CA SER A 224 -56.31 -25.02 61.00
C SER A 224 -54.89 -25.58 61.15
N ALA A 225 -54.33 -26.23 60.11
CA ALA A 225 -52.95 -26.72 60.11
C ALA A 225 -51.94 -25.58 59.85
N PHE A 226 -52.33 -24.59 59.06
CA PHE A 226 -51.57 -23.37 58.78
C PHE A 226 -51.21 -22.58 60.04
N ASN A 227 -52.15 -22.43 60.98
CA ASN A 227 -51.90 -21.72 62.24
C ASN A 227 -51.13 -22.56 63.28
N MET A 228 -50.88 -23.84 63.00
CA MET A 228 -50.22 -24.77 63.91
C MET A 228 -48.71 -24.91 63.65
N VAL A 229 -48.24 -24.50 62.47
CA VAL A 229 -46.82 -24.58 62.06
C VAL A 229 -46.30 -23.17 61.67
N PRO A 230 -45.69 -22.43 62.61
CA PRO A 230 -45.24 -21.03 62.41
C PRO A 230 -44.31 -20.78 61.22
N PRO A 231 -43.35 -21.67 60.88
CA PRO A 231 -42.47 -21.47 59.72
C PRO A 231 -43.23 -21.46 58.39
N LEU A 232 -44.29 -22.27 58.29
CA LEU A 232 -45.10 -22.37 57.07
C LEU A 232 -45.96 -21.12 56.87
N LYS A 233 -46.49 -20.59 57.97
CA LYS A 233 -47.23 -19.31 57.99
C LYS A 233 -46.34 -18.14 57.57
N LYS A 234 -45.13 -18.04 58.13
CA LYS A 234 -44.17 -16.98 57.81
C LYS A 234 -43.72 -17.04 56.35
N PHE A 235 -43.46 -18.23 55.82
CA PHE A 235 -43.10 -18.43 54.43
C PHE A 235 -44.22 -18.00 53.45
N ILE A 236 -45.49 -18.28 53.76
CA ILE A 236 -46.61 -17.87 52.90
C ILE A 236 -46.86 -16.36 52.97
N GLU A 237 -46.72 -15.73 54.13
CA GLU A 237 -46.97 -14.30 54.32
C GLU A 237 -45.80 -13.42 53.83
N THR A 238 -44.56 -13.90 53.89
CA THR A 238 -43.35 -13.09 53.61
C THR A 238 -42.40 -13.67 52.56
N SER A 239 -42.67 -14.87 52.03
CA SER A 239 -41.82 -15.58 51.05
C SER A 239 -40.38 -15.88 51.54
N SER A 240 -40.12 -15.87 52.85
CA SER A 240 -38.82 -16.23 53.43
C SER A 240 -38.93 -17.36 54.46
N PHE A 241 -37.88 -18.19 54.53
CA PHE A 241 -37.76 -19.30 55.51
C PHE A 241 -36.87 -18.96 56.70
N GLU A 242 -36.28 -17.76 56.75
CA GLU A 242 -35.31 -17.40 57.79
C GLU A 242 -36.00 -16.93 59.08
N GLU A 243 -35.60 -17.58 60.19
CA GLU A 243 -35.87 -17.17 61.56
C GLU A 243 -34.81 -16.14 61.97
N ASP A 244 -35.08 -14.85 61.73
CA ASP A 244 -34.59 -13.81 62.63
C ASP A 244 -35.30 -13.91 63.98
#